data_AF-A0A353RYI8-F1
#
_entry.id   AF-A0A353RYI8-F1
#
_cell.length_a   1.000
_cell.length_b   1.000
_cell.length_c   1.000
_cell.angle_alpha   90.00
_cell.angle_beta   90.00
_cell.angle_gamma   90.00
#
_symmetry.space_group_name_H-M   'P 1'
#
loop_
_entity.id
_entity.type
_entity.pdbx_description
1 polymer ?
#
loop_
_entity_poly.entity_id
_entity_poly.type
_entity_poly.pdbx_seq_one_letter_code
_entity_poly.pdbx_strand_id
1 'polypeptide(L)'
;MINPLKKIRSILSNIDDSMEDDAKLAMVKGYWEVGKIASEYKDSTGKVIKDIADEVEAPTHAMQRYIQFYKEFPQGYPGKYYDRVIHWTYICCILPVHDKEARDFYLKEACKNKWNKHQLVERINNGYYQSVKESTEYNVKSSKKKNIVETKEQQLYRYTAEVIKIVDGDTLDLDIDVGFKLKLEHRVRFRGINCPEIGTPKGQKAKEFLESEFAKCVVEKLASKGEHAARPVVVVKTYKRGIYGRYIVDIYYLPGESNPEVIAKKGKLLNQVLLDKGLASKA
;
A
#
# COMPACT_ATOMS: atom_id res chain seq x y z
N MET A 1 -20.24 -6.54 -45.87
CA MET A 1 -19.59 -6.20 -44.59
C MET A 1 -19.79 -7.34 -43.62
N ILE A 2 -18.73 -7.86 -42.98
CA ILE A 2 -18.84 -8.91 -41.96
C ILE A 2 -19.57 -8.31 -40.75
N ASN A 3 -20.60 -8.99 -40.23
CA ASN A 3 -21.32 -8.60 -39.03
C ASN A 3 -20.32 -8.39 -37.86
N PRO A 4 -20.28 -7.21 -37.20
CA PRO A 4 -19.35 -6.91 -36.11
C PRO A 4 -19.30 -7.98 -35.01
N LEU A 5 -20.46 -8.53 -34.64
CA LEU A 5 -20.57 -9.57 -33.60
C LEU A 5 -19.99 -10.91 -34.07
N LYS A 6 -20.20 -11.26 -35.34
CA LYS A 6 -19.60 -12.46 -35.95
C LYS A 6 -18.06 -12.34 -35.97
N LYS A 7 -17.54 -11.14 -36.20
CA LYS A 7 -16.11 -10.85 -36.14
C LYS A 7 -15.57 -10.99 -34.71
N ILE A 8 -16.26 -10.44 -33.71
CA ILE A 8 -15.88 -10.60 -32.29
C ILE A 8 -15.83 -12.08 -31.89
N ARG A 9 -16.89 -12.85 -32.19
CA ARG A 9 -16.93 -14.29 -31.89
C ARG A 9 -15.77 -15.05 -32.52
N SER A 10 -15.47 -14.77 -33.80
CA SER A 10 -14.34 -15.40 -34.50
C SER A 10 -12.97 -15.04 -33.90
N ILE A 11 -12.79 -13.82 -33.37
CA ILE A 11 -11.55 -13.45 -32.70
C ILE A 11 -11.42 -14.22 -31.39
N LEU A 12 -12.48 -14.21 -30.56
CA LEU A 12 -12.48 -14.87 -29.25
C LEU A 12 -12.29 -16.39 -29.35
N SER A 13 -12.83 -17.04 -30.38
CA SER A 13 -12.65 -18.49 -30.60
C SER A 13 -11.23 -18.89 -30.98
N ASN A 14 -10.43 -17.96 -31.50
CA ASN A 14 -9.07 -18.20 -31.97
C ASN A 14 -7.99 -17.88 -30.92
N ILE A 15 -8.39 -17.43 -29.73
CA ILE A 15 -7.49 -17.11 -28.63
C ILE A 15 -7.11 -18.41 -27.92
N ASP A 16 -5.83 -18.76 -27.97
CA ASP A 16 -5.23 -19.89 -27.26
C ASP A 16 -4.49 -19.39 -26.00
N ASP A 17 -4.66 -20.10 -24.89
CA ASP A 17 -4.12 -19.75 -23.56
C ASP A 17 -2.73 -20.37 -23.30
N SER A 18 -2.04 -20.80 -24.36
CA SER A 18 -0.71 -21.41 -24.28
C SER A 18 0.35 -20.47 -23.68
N MET A 19 1.39 -21.08 -23.10
CA MET A 19 2.44 -20.35 -22.39
C MET A 19 3.44 -19.65 -23.33
N GLU A 20 3.31 -19.81 -24.65
CA GLU A 20 4.20 -19.24 -25.66
C GLU A 20 4.00 -17.74 -25.84
N ASP A 21 5.10 -16.99 -25.99
CA ASP A 21 5.07 -15.53 -26.04
C ASP A 21 4.32 -14.99 -27.27
N ASP A 22 4.42 -15.67 -28.42
CA ASP A 22 3.69 -15.31 -29.64
C ASP A 22 2.18 -15.51 -29.48
N ALA A 23 1.76 -16.59 -28.81
CA ALA A 23 0.36 -16.83 -28.48
C ALA A 23 -0.18 -15.71 -27.58
N LYS A 24 0.51 -15.41 -26.46
CA LYS A 24 0.14 -14.32 -25.55
C LYS A 24 0.07 -12.96 -26.23
N LEU A 25 0.98 -12.66 -27.16
CA LEU A 25 0.94 -11.41 -27.94
C LEU A 25 -0.30 -11.35 -28.83
N ALA A 26 -0.63 -12.46 -29.52
CA ALA A 26 -1.82 -12.59 -30.35
C ALA A 26 -3.11 -12.48 -29.53
N MET A 27 -3.15 -13.05 -28.33
CA MET A 27 -4.30 -12.93 -27.41
C MET A 27 -4.58 -11.46 -27.07
N VAL A 28 -3.56 -10.72 -26.63
CA VAL A 28 -3.72 -9.30 -26.26
C VAL A 28 -4.18 -8.47 -27.46
N LYS A 29 -3.69 -8.80 -28.66
CA LYS A 29 -4.15 -8.18 -29.90
C LYS A 29 -5.62 -8.45 -30.15
N GLY A 30 -6.05 -9.69 -30.00
CA GLY A 30 -7.46 -10.08 -30.11
C GLY A 30 -8.35 -9.30 -29.15
N TYR A 31 -7.95 -9.18 -27.88
CA TYR A 31 -8.71 -8.41 -26.89
C TYR A 31 -8.81 -6.91 -27.22
N TRP A 32 -7.74 -6.30 -27.74
CA TRP A 32 -7.79 -4.92 -28.20
C TRP A 32 -8.72 -4.72 -29.39
N GLU A 33 -8.66 -5.64 -30.38
CA GLU A 33 -9.53 -5.61 -31.55
C GLU A 33 -11.01 -5.80 -31.19
N VAL A 34 -11.31 -6.73 -30.27
CA VAL A 34 -12.66 -6.92 -29.73
C VAL A 34 -13.14 -5.65 -29.05
N GLY A 35 -12.29 -5.01 -28.23
CA GLY A 35 -12.61 -3.74 -27.58
C GLY A 35 -12.96 -2.62 -28.56
N LYS A 36 -12.20 -2.51 -29.65
CA LYS A 36 -12.46 -1.56 -30.74
C LYS A 36 -13.81 -1.80 -31.40
N ILE A 37 -14.03 -3.03 -31.87
CA ILE A 37 -15.27 -3.39 -32.60
C ILE A 37 -16.48 -3.24 -31.68
N ALA A 38 -16.38 -3.65 -30.41
CA ALA A 38 -17.46 -3.55 -29.44
C ALA A 38 -17.78 -2.07 -29.10
N SER A 39 -16.77 -1.20 -29.01
CA SER A 39 -16.98 0.24 -28.80
C SER A 39 -17.69 0.88 -29.99
N GLU A 40 -17.21 0.63 -31.21
CA GLU A 40 -17.82 1.16 -32.45
C GLU A 40 -19.27 0.64 -32.65
N TYR A 41 -19.49 -0.64 -32.34
CA TYR A 41 -20.83 -1.25 -32.44
C TYR A 41 -21.79 -0.69 -31.39
N LYS A 42 -21.32 -0.49 -30.16
CA LYS A 42 -22.09 0.18 -29.11
C LYS A 42 -22.49 1.60 -29.53
N ASP A 43 -21.54 2.37 -30.07
CA ASP A 43 -21.77 3.77 -30.42
C ASP A 43 -22.72 3.93 -31.63
N SER A 44 -22.71 2.97 -32.57
CA SER A 44 -23.62 2.97 -33.72
C SER A 44 -25.03 2.43 -33.43
N THR A 45 -25.19 1.54 -32.45
CA THR A 45 -26.49 0.89 -32.15
C THR A 45 -27.16 1.38 -30.88
N GLY A 46 -26.42 2.00 -29.96
CA GLY A 46 -26.92 2.38 -28.64
C GLY A 46 -27.12 1.22 -27.66
N LYS A 47 -26.80 -0.02 -28.04
CA LYS A 47 -26.93 -1.21 -27.17
C LYS A 47 -26.07 -1.08 -25.90
N VAL A 48 -26.53 -1.68 -24.80
CA VAL A 48 -25.70 -1.76 -23.59
C VAL A 48 -24.63 -2.84 -23.73
N ILE A 49 -23.54 -2.70 -22.98
CA ILE A 49 -22.39 -3.64 -23.04
C ILE A 49 -22.83 -5.07 -22.70
N LYS A 50 -23.83 -5.23 -21.81
CA LYS A 50 -24.38 -6.52 -21.43
C LYS A 50 -24.94 -7.28 -22.64
N ASP A 51 -25.80 -6.64 -23.43
CA ASP A 51 -26.43 -7.25 -24.61
C ASP A 51 -25.38 -7.65 -25.66
N ILE A 52 -24.38 -6.79 -25.88
CA ILE A 52 -23.27 -7.09 -26.80
C ILE A 52 -22.48 -8.30 -26.30
N ALA A 53 -22.22 -8.39 -24.99
CA ALA A 53 -21.50 -9.50 -24.38
C ALA A 53 -22.29 -10.82 -24.48
N ASP A 54 -23.60 -10.78 -24.18
CA ASP A 54 -24.51 -11.93 -24.27
C ASP A 54 -24.61 -12.42 -25.72
N GLU A 55 -24.71 -11.51 -26.69
CA GLU A 55 -24.75 -11.83 -28.13
C GLU A 55 -23.43 -12.40 -28.67
N VAL A 56 -22.31 -12.29 -27.97
CA VAL A 56 -21.05 -12.95 -28.35
C VAL A 56 -20.63 -14.06 -27.40
N GLU A 57 -21.51 -14.43 -26.48
CA GLU A 57 -21.30 -15.48 -25.49
C GLU A 57 -20.04 -15.24 -24.63
N ALA A 58 -19.75 -13.97 -24.32
CA ALA A 58 -18.61 -13.56 -23.51
C ALA A 58 -19.07 -12.99 -22.15
N PRO A 59 -18.27 -13.14 -21.08
CA PRO A 59 -18.60 -12.51 -19.80
C PRO A 59 -18.64 -10.97 -19.91
N THR A 60 -19.68 -10.34 -19.38
CA THR A 60 -19.86 -8.87 -19.44
C THR A 60 -18.65 -8.11 -18.86
N HIS A 61 -18.08 -8.60 -17.76
CA HIS A 61 -16.90 -7.97 -17.13
C HIS A 61 -15.65 -8.03 -18.01
N ALA A 62 -15.51 -9.07 -18.84
CA ALA A 62 -14.42 -9.19 -19.80
C ALA A 62 -14.63 -8.19 -20.96
N MET A 63 -15.86 -8.10 -21.48
CA MET A 63 -16.21 -7.13 -22.52
C MET A 63 -15.97 -5.69 -22.07
N GLN A 64 -16.33 -5.35 -20.83
CA GLN A 64 -16.03 -4.05 -20.23
C GLN A 64 -14.52 -3.75 -20.24
N ARG A 65 -13.68 -4.73 -19.86
CA ARG A 65 -12.22 -4.59 -19.88
C ARG A 65 -11.66 -4.45 -21.29
N TYR A 66 -12.19 -5.16 -22.28
CA TYR A 66 -11.75 -5.04 -23.67
C TYR A 66 -12.06 -3.64 -24.21
N ILE A 67 -13.27 -3.14 -23.97
CA ILE A 67 -13.66 -1.77 -24.36
C ILE A 67 -12.79 -0.74 -23.64
N GLN A 68 -12.56 -0.89 -22.33
CA GLN A 68 -11.67 -0.02 -21.58
C GLN A 68 -10.24 -0.07 -22.14
N PHE A 69 -9.74 -1.25 -22.49
CA PHE A 69 -8.41 -1.41 -23.08
C PHE A 69 -8.27 -0.66 -24.39
N TYR A 70 -9.24 -0.76 -25.30
CA TYR A 70 -9.23 0.05 -26.52
C TYR A 70 -9.28 1.56 -26.22
N LYS A 71 -10.12 1.99 -25.28
CA LYS A 71 -10.27 3.42 -24.92
C LYS A 71 -9.01 4.03 -24.31
N GLU A 72 -8.28 3.28 -23.50
CA GLU A 72 -7.02 3.74 -22.89
C GLU A 72 -5.83 3.71 -23.88
N PHE A 73 -5.96 2.95 -24.97
CA PHE A 73 -4.95 2.74 -26.02
C PHE A 73 -5.53 2.88 -27.43
N PRO A 74 -6.12 4.04 -27.79
CA PRO A 74 -6.87 4.19 -29.05
C PRO A 74 -5.97 4.14 -30.29
N GLN A 75 -4.71 4.54 -30.13
CA GLN A 75 -3.68 4.50 -31.19
C GLN A 75 -2.87 3.19 -31.18
N GLY A 76 -3.31 2.19 -30.41
CA GLY A 76 -2.59 0.94 -30.20
C GLY A 76 -1.81 0.92 -28.88
N TYR A 77 -1.31 -0.26 -28.57
CA TYR A 77 -0.62 -0.58 -27.32
C TYR A 77 0.77 -1.17 -27.60
N PRO A 78 1.72 -1.06 -26.67
CA PRO A 78 3.02 -1.69 -26.78
C PRO A 78 2.87 -3.22 -26.70
N GLY A 79 3.27 -3.95 -27.75
CA GLY A 79 3.22 -5.43 -27.74
C GLY A 79 4.32 -6.06 -26.87
N LYS A 80 5.46 -5.38 -26.75
CA LYS A 80 6.61 -5.81 -25.96
C LYS A 80 7.38 -4.61 -25.42
N TYR A 81 8.06 -4.82 -24.30
CA TYR A 81 9.14 -3.96 -23.84
C TYR A 81 10.38 -4.81 -23.62
N TYR A 82 11.53 -4.31 -24.10
CA TYR A 82 12.76 -5.10 -24.15
C TYR A 82 12.48 -6.43 -24.88
N ASP A 83 12.92 -7.54 -24.30
CA ASP A 83 12.72 -8.89 -24.83
C ASP A 83 11.49 -9.60 -24.24
N ARG A 84 10.53 -8.87 -23.63
CA ARG A 84 9.33 -9.47 -23.02
C ARG A 84 8.03 -8.96 -23.62
N VAL A 85 7.18 -9.91 -23.98
CA VAL A 85 5.80 -9.67 -24.41
C VAL A 85 4.96 -9.17 -23.24
N ILE A 86 4.05 -8.24 -23.51
CA ILE A 86 3.07 -7.79 -22.54
C ILE A 86 1.89 -8.75 -22.57
N HIS A 87 1.66 -9.44 -21.45
CA HIS A 87 0.53 -10.35 -21.30
C HIS A 87 -0.73 -9.60 -20.85
N TRP A 88 -1.90 -10.21 -21.09
CA TRP A 88 -3.21 -9.66 -20.68
C TRP A 88 -3.30 -9.33 -19.19
N THR A 89 -2.63 -10.11 -18.34
CA THR A 89 -2.54 -9.85 -16.90
C THR A 89 -1.94 -8.49 -16.58
N TYR A 90 -0.89 -8.07 -17.30
CA TYR A 90 -0.28 -6.76 -17.07
C TYR A 90 -1.20 -5.63 -17.54
N ILE A 91 -1.85 -5.81 -18.70
CA ILE A 91 -2.87 -4.87 -19.19
C ILE A 91 -3.95 -4.69 -18.13
N CYS A 92 -4.54 -5.78 -17.62
CA CYS A 92 -5.56 -5.72 -16.57
C CYS A 92 -5.10 -4.96 -15.31
N CYS A 93 -3.83 -5.09 -14.92
CA CYS A 93 -3.30 -4.39 -13.75
C CYS A 93 -3.16 -2.88 -13.97
N ILE A 94 -2.88 -2.44 -15.20
CA ILE A 94 -2.65 -1.03 -15.52
C ILE A 94 -3.89 -0.30 -16.01
N LEU A 95 -4.96 -1.00 -16.43
CA LEU A 95 -6.22 -0.36 -16.84
C LEU A 95 -6.84 0.59 -15.78
N PRO A 96 -6.78 0.29 -14.46
CA PRO A 96 -7.26 1.22 -13.43
C PRO A 96 -6.39 2.47 -13.24
N VAL A 97 -5.17 2.52 -13.80
CA VAL A 97 -4.25 3.65 -13.64
C VAL A 97 -4.62 4.73 -14.65
N HIS A 98 -5.17 5.86 -14.17
CA HIS A 98 -5.65 6.96 -15.03
C HIS A 98 -4.52 7.71 -15.76
N ASP A 99 -3.33 7.78 -15.18
CA ASP A 99 -2.19 8.46 -15.79
C ASP A 99 -1.54 7.58 -16.88
N LYS A 100 -1.54 8.08 -18.11
CA LYS A 100 -0.95 7.41 -19.29
C LYS A 100 0.56 7.19 -19.14
N GLU A 101 1.29 8.16 -18.58
CA GLU A 101 2.73 8.02 -18.36
C GLU A 101 3.01 6.97 -17.29
N ALA A 102 2.19 6.94 -16.24
CA ALA A 102 2.28 5.91 -15.21
C ALA A 102 2.04 4.50 -15.79
N ARG A 103 1.03 4.33 -16.66
CA ARG A 103 0.77 3.04 -17.33
C ARG A 103 1.97 2.55 -18.13
N ASP A 104 2.55 3.41 -18.97
CA ASP A 104 3.74 3.08 -19.78
C ASP A 104 4.95 2.74 -18.89
N PHE A 105 5.16 3.50 -17.82
CA PHE A 105 6.21 3.24 -16.84
C PHE A 105 6.06 1.87 -16.17
N TYR A 106 4.86 1.55 -15.67
CA TYR A 106 4.60 0.28 -14.99
C TYR A 106 4.79 -0.92 -15.91
N LEU A 107 4.37 -0.82 -17.18
CA LEU A 107 4.59 -1.87 -18.17
C LEU A 107 6.09 -2.08 -18.45
N LYS A 108 6.85 -0.99 -18.65
CA LYS A 108 8.32 -1.05 -18.84
C LYS A 108 9.01 -1.71 -17.66
N GLU A 109 8.75 -1.22 -16.44
CA GLU A 109 9.41 -1.73 -15.25
C GLU A 109 8.99 -3.17 -14.90
N ALA A 110 7.73 -3.56 -15.16
CA ALA A 110 7.28 -4.94 -15.00
C ALA A 110 8.01 -5.90 -15.96
N CYS A 111 8.18 -5.50 -17.24
CA CYS A 111 8.95 -6.28 -18.21
C CYS A 111 10.43 -6.35 -17.84
N LYS A 112 11.04 -5.22 -17.47
CA LYS A 112 12.45 -5.12 -17.10
C LYS A 112 12.79 -5.97 -15.87
N ASN A 113 12.00 -5.83 -14.80
CA ASN A 113 12.27 -6.46 -13.51
C ASN A 113 11.55 -7.79 -13.31
N LYS A 114 10.83 -8.28 -14.34
CA LYS A 114 10.11 -9.56 -14.34
C LYS A 114 9.09 -9.66 -13.18
N TRP A 115 8.36 -8.59 -12.92
CA TRP A 115 7.40 -8.57 -11.81
C TRP A 115 6.23 -9.52 -12.05
N ASN A 116 5.88 -10.30 -11.04
CA ASN A 116 4.61 -11.03 -11.08
C ASN A 116 3.42 -10.07 -10.85
N LYS A 117 2.20 -10.60 -11.02
CA LYS A 117 0.94 -9.84 -10.82
C LYS A 117 0.88 -9.13 -9.47
N HIS A 118 1.22 -9.81 -8.38
CA HIS A 118 1.17 -9.24 -7.02
C HIS A 118 2.14 -8.07 -6.89
N GLN A 119 3.39 -8.29 -7.34
CA GLN A 119 4.45 -7.29 -7.33
C GLN A 119 4.10 -6.03 -8.14
N LEU A 120 3.42 -6.18 -9.28
CA LEU A 120 2.95 -5.06 -10.08
C LEU A 120 1.83 -4.29 -9.37
N VAL A 121 0.79 -5.00 -8.89
CA VAL A 121 -0.34 -4.38 -8.17
C VAL A 121 0.10 -3.66 -6.91
N GLU A 122 0.98 -4.27 -6.11
CA GLU A 122 1.53 -3.67 -4.90
C GLU A 122 2.26 -2.35 -5.20
N ARG A 123 3.05 -2.30 -6.28
CA ARG A 123 3.76 -1.08 -6.68
C ARG A 123 2.86 0.00 -7.25
N ILE A 124 1.77 -0.39 -7.92
CA ILE A 124 0.74 0.55 -8.34
C ILE A 124 0.07 1.17 -7.10
N ASN A 125 -0.36 0.34 -6.16
CA ASN A 125 -1.05 0.78 -4.95
C ASN A 125 -0.17 1.65 -4.05
N ASN A 126 1.13 1.37 -3.99
CA ASN A 126 2.09 2.12 -3.18
C ASN A 126 2.60 3.41 -3.87
N GLY A 127 2.05 3.80 -5.02
CA GLY A 127 2.45 5.04 -5.71
C GLY A 127 3.91 5.03 -6.21
N TYR A 128 4.42 3.86 -6.60
CA TYR A 128 5.82 3.71 -7.01
C TYR A 128 6.20 4.66 -8.17
N TYR A 129 5.33 4.84 -9.16
CA TYR A 129 5.56 5.77 -10.26
C TYR A 129 5.76 7.21 -9.76
N GLN A 130 4.89 7.71 -8.88
CA GLN A 130 5.01 9.04 -8.30
C GLN A 130 6.33 9.20 -7.55
N SER A 131 6.71 8.20 -6.75
CA SER A 131 7.97 8.22 -6.00
C SER A 131 9.21 8.31 -6.91
N VAL A 132 9.17 7.61 -8.06
CA VAL A 132 10.25 7.64 -9.04
C VAL A 132 10.23 8.97 -9.79
N LYS A 133 9.07 9.44 -10.26
CA LYS A 133 8.90 10.72 -10.96
C LYS A 133 9.42 11.88 -10.10
N GLU A 134 8.99 11.97 -8.84
CA GLU A 134 9.46 12.97 -7.88
C GLU A 134 10.98 12.89 -7.67
N SER A 135 11.55 11.68 -7.52
CA SER A 135 13.01 11.54 -7.39
C SER A 135 13.78 11.95 -8.65
N THR A 136 13.20 11.72 -9.83
CA THR A 136 13.84 12.02 -11.12
C THR A 136 13.80 13.52 -11.38
N GLU A 137 12.65 14.15 -11.14
CA GLU A 137 12.48 15.60 -11.20
C GLU A 137 13.34 16.32 -10.15
N TYR A 138 13.48 15.75 -8.95
CA TYR A 138 14.40 16.24 -7.92
C TYR A 138 15.87 16.17 -8.37
N ASN A 139 16.30 15.04 -8.97
CA ASN A 139 17.67 14.88 -9.48
C ASN A 139 18.02 15.83 -10.63
N VAL A 140 17.05 16.19 -11.47
CA VAL A 140 17.20 17.20 -12.52
C VAL A 140 17.28 18.62 -11.94
N LYS A 141 16.55 18.90 -10.85
CA LYS A 141 16.62 20.19 -10.13
C LYS A 141 17.90 20.34 -9.30
N SER A 142 18.43 19.25 -8.75
CA SER A 142 19.64 19.23 -7.90
C SER A 142 20.94 19.25 -8.68
N SER A 143 20.94 18.97 -10.00
CA SER A 143 22.13 19.14 -10.87
C SER A 143 22.60 20.62 -10.99
N LYS A 144 21.87 21.58 -10.40
CA LYS A 144 22.27 22.99 -10.24
C LYS A 144 22.71 23.41 -8.82
N LYS A 145 22.79 22.52 -7.82
CA LYS A 145 23.27 22.89 -6.47
C LYS A 145 24.17 21.80 -5.87
N LYS A 146 25.32 22.24 -5.38
CA LYS A 146 26.41 21.44 -4.78
C LYS A 146 25.94 20.50 -3.65
N ASN A 147 26.53 19.30 -3.66
CA ASN A 147 26.77 18.32 -2.59
C ASN A 147 26.18 18.62 -1.21
N ILE A 148 25.00 18.06 -0.92
CA ILE A 148 24.61 17.61 0.42
C ILE A 148 23.83 16.30 0.23
N VAL A 149 24.21 15.24 0.94
CA VAL A 149 23.42 14.01 1.03
C VAL A 149 22.23 14.30 1.93
N GLU A 150 21.07 14.63 1.35
CA GLU A 150 19.82 14.73 2.11
C GLU A 150 19.21 13.34 2.28
N THR A 151 19.18 12.91 3.54
CA THR A 151 18.45 11.73 4.00
C THR A 151 16.96 11.89 3.72
N LYS A 152 16.39 11.00 2.90
CA LYS A 152 14.95 10.87 2.72
C LYS A 152 14.26 10.86 4.09
N GLU A 153 13.51 11.92 4.40
CA GLU A 153 12.48 11.83 5.42
C GLU A 153 11.42 10.88 4.88
N GLN A 154 11.46 9.63 5.36
CA GLN A 154 10.34 8.72 5.16
C GLN A 154 9.08 9.44 5.68
N GLN A 155 8.03 9.50 4.85
CA GLN A 155 6.67 9.80 5.31
C GLN A 155 6.29 8.66 6.27
N LEU A 156 6.69 8.82 7.52
CA LEU A 156 6.51 7.82 8.57
C LEU A 156 5.07 7.92 9.03
N TYR A 157 4.33 6.83 8.83
CA TYR A 157 2.93 6.75 9.24
C TYR A 157 2.83 6.82 10.77
N ARG A 158 1.93 7.69 11.23
CA ARG A 158 1.47 7.74 12.61
C ARG A 158 0.17 6.97 12.71
N TYR A 159 0.10 6.05 13.66
CA TYR A 159 -1.09 5.26 13.94
C TYR A 159 -1.58 5.56 15.35
N THR A 160 -2.89 5.49 15.55
CA THR A 160 -3.47 5.39 16.89
C THR A 160 -3.30 3.96 17.37
N ALA A 161 -2.97 3.77 18.63
CA ALA A 161 -2.90 2.44 19.22
C ALA A 161 -3.36 2.46 20.68
N GLU A 162 -3.84 1.31 21.14
CA GLU A 162 -4.10 1.04 22.55
C GLU A 162 -2.96 0.19 23.13
N VAL A 163 -2.50 0.53 24.33
CA VAL A 163 -1.47 -0.25 25.03
C VAL A 163 -2.13 -1.51 25.60
N ILE A 164 -1.78 -2.69 25.07
CA ILE A 164 -2.26 -3.99 25.57
C ILE A 164 -1.44 -4.39 26.79
N LYS A 165 -0.11 -4.37 26.65
CA LYS A 165 0.81 -4.87 27.67
C LYS A 165 2.16 -4.18 27.59
N ILE A 166 2.72 -3.90 28.76
CA ILE A 166 4.11 -3.48 28.93
C ILE A 166 4.94 -4.75 29.13
N VAL A 167 5.73 -5.11 28.12
CA VAL A 167 6.57 -6.30 28.16
C VAL A 167 7.79 -5.99 29.03
N ASP A 168 8.57 -4.99 28.59
CA ASP A 168 9.82 -4.52 29.20
C ASP A 168 9.89 -2.97 29.13
N GLY A 169 10.93 -2.36 29.70
CA GLY A 169 11.12 -0.91 29.69
C GLY A 169 11.24 -0.27 28.31
N ASP A 170 11.54 -1.05 27.26
CA ASP A 170 11.65 -0.58 25.87
C ASP A 170 10.76 -1.34 24.87
N THR A 171 9.87 -2.22 25.36
CA THR A 171 9.09 -3.13 24.52
C THR A 171 7.63 -3.20 24.98
N LEU A 172 6.70 -2.93 24.06
CA LEU A 172 5.24 -2.95 24.32
C LEU A 172 4.52 -3.89 23.34
N ASP A 173 3.40 -4.45 23.78
CA ASP A 173 2.39 -5.03 22.89
C ASP A 173 1.27 -4.00 22.71
N LEU A 174 0.98 -3.66 21.45
CA LEU A 174 0.01 -2.63 21.07
C LEU A 174 -1.08 -3.20 20.18
N ASP A 175 -2.30 -2.70 20.36
CA ASP A 175 -3.42 -2.91 19.45
C ASP A 175 -3.52 -1.69 18.52
N ILE A 176 -2.96 -1.80 17.31
CA ILE A 176 -2.74 -0.67 16.40
C ILE A 176 -3.93 -0.52 15.45
N ASP A 177 -4.58 0.63 15.46
CA ASP A 177 -5.63 0.99 14.50
C ASP A 177 -4.99 1.38 13.15
N VAL A 178 -5.26 0.55 12.14
CA VAL A 178 -4.76 0.76 10.76
C VAL A 178 -5.86 1.25 9.82
N GLY A 179 -7.00 1.67 10.36
CA GLY A 179 -8.17 2.12 9.63
C GLY A 179 -9.12 0.97 9.26
N PHE A 180 -10.22 1.31 8.58
CA PHE A 180 -11.22 0.34 8.09
C PHE A 180 -11.80 -0.59 9.16
N LYS A 181 -11.84 -0.17 10.43
CA LYS A 181 -12.22 -1.00 11.59
C LYS A 181 -11.33 -2.25 11.76
N LEU A 182 -10.13 -2.22 11.21
CA LEU A 182 -9.12 -3.25 11.40
C LEU A 182 -8.11 -2.78 12.46
N LYS A 183 -7.87 -3.65 13.44
CA LYS A 183 -6.80 -3.46 14.40
C LYS A 183 -5.80 -4.62 14.32
N LEU A 184 -4.52 -4.33 14.52
CA LEU A 184 -3.44 -5.30 14.48
C LEU A 184 -2.67 -5.30 15.79
N GLU A 185 -2.58 -6.47 16.41
CA GLU A 185 -1.75 -6.65 17.61
C GLU A 185 -0.28 -6.85 17.21
N HIS A 186 0.59 -5.95 17.68
CA HIS A 186 2.01 -6.01 17.38
C HIS A 186 2.88 -5.69 18.59
N ARG A 187 3.93 -6.51 18.77
CA ARG A 187 5.05 -6.22 19.66
C ARG A 187 6.01 -5.23 19.01
N VAL A 188 6.19 -4.09 19.66
CA VAL A 188 7.03 -2.98 19.19
C VAL A 188 8.20 -2.72 20.13
N ARG A 189 9.30 -2.20 19.60
CA ARG A 189 10.49 -1.79 20.35
C ARG A 189 10.72 -0.29 20.19
N PHE A 190 11.06 0.38 21.28
CA PHE A 190 11.33 1.81 21.26
C PHE A 190 12.60 2.13 20.46
N ARG A 191 12.50 3.15 19.60
CA ARG A 191 13.61 3.64 18.79
C ARG A 191 14.64 4.37 19.65
N GLY A 192 15.91 4.04 19.41
CA GLY A 192 17.06 4.82 19.87
C GLY A 192 17.38 4.70 21.36
N ILE A 193 16.73 3.77 22.08
CA ILE A 193 16.93 3.56 23.50
C ILE A 193 17.06 2.06 23.82
N ASN A 194 17.86 1.76 24.82
CA ASN A 194 17.96 0.44 25.43
C ASN A 194 17.64 0.56 26.91
N CYS A 195 16.64 -0.20 27.36
CA CYS A 195 16.35 -0.31 28.78
C CYS A 195 17.13 -1.49 29.40
N PRO A 196 17.45 -1.42 30.70
CA PRO A 196 17.98 -2.56 31.43
C PRO A 196 16.99 -3.74 31.39
N GLU A 197 17.54 -4.96 31.37
CA GLU A 197 16.74 -6.20 31.39
C GLU A 197 15.77 -6.23 32.57
N ILE A 198 14.55 -6.73 32.35
CA ILE A 198 13.46 -6.74 33.34
C ILE A 198 13.84 -7.48 34.63
N GLY A 199 14.71 -8.49 34.55
CA GLY A 199 15.23 -9.21 35.71
C GLY A 199 16.15 -8.39 36.61
N THR A 200 16.51 -7.16 36.22
CA THR A 200 17.33 -6.26 37.03
C THR A 200 16.48 -5.25 37.79
N PRO A 201 16.92 -4.78 38.98
CA PRO A 201 16.20 -3.74 39.72
C PRO A 201 16.00 -2.44 38.92
N LYS A 202 16.90 -2.13 37.98
CA LYS A 202 16.77 -0.97 37.10
C LYS A 202 15.70 -1.18 36.02
N GLY A 203 15.62 -2.39 35.45
CA GLY A 203 14.60 -2.73 34.46
C GLY A 203 13.20 -2.74 35.06
N GLN A 204 13.07 -3.26 36.28
CA GLN A 204 11.82 -3.21 37.03
C GLN A 204 11.34 -1.77 37.29
N LYS A 205 12.24 -0.87 37.70
CA LYS A 205 11.93 0.56 37.86
C LYS A 205 11.47 1.23 36.57
N ALA A 206 12.08 0.89 35.43
CA ALA A 206 11.66 1.42 34.13
C ALA A 206 10.24 0.95 33.78
N LYS A 207 9.93 -0.31 34.04
CA LYS A 207 8.58 -0.87 33.82
C LYS A 207 7.53 -0.24 34.73
N GLU A 208 7.80 -0.14 36.03
CA GLU A 208 6.90 0.51 37.00
C GLU A 208 6.62 1.97 36.62
N PHE A 209 7.65 2.68 36.12
CA PHE A 209 7.47 4.03 35.61
C PHE A 209 6.49 4.06 34.43
N LEU A 210 6.65 3.17 33.44
CA LEU A 210 5.71 3.06 32.32
C LEU A 210 4.29 2.75 32.78
N GLU A 211 4.13 1.80 33.70
CA GLU A 211 2.82 1.45 34.29
C GLU A 211 2.17 2.68 34.94
N SER A 212 2.95 3.44 35.73
CA SER A 212 2.47 4.65 36.39
C SER A 212 2.09 5.79 35.42
N GLU A 213 2.83 5.95 34.32
CA GLU A 213 2.55 6.98 33.31
C GLU A 213 1.33 6.61 32.47
N PHE A 214 1.21 5.35 32.08
CA PHE A 214 0.08 4.87 31.30
C PHE A 214 -1.21 4.80 32.11
N ALA A 215 -1.15 4.51 33.42
CA ALA A 215 -2.30 4.60 34.31
C ALA A 215 -2.93 6.01 34.29
N LYS A 216 -2.11 7.06 34.20
CA LYS A 216 -2.60 8.46 34.09
C LYS A 216 -3.27 8.77 32.75
N CYS A 217 -3.10 7.90 31.75
CA CYS A 217 -3.68 8.07 30.41
C CYS A 217 -5.01 7.32 30.25
N VAL A 218 -5.38 6.49 31.22
CA VAL A 218 -6.67 5.81 31.22
C VAL A 218 -7.73 6.83 31.64
N VAL A 219 -8.53 7.29 30.68
CA VAL A 219 -9.74 8.06 30.97
C VAL A 219 -10.83 7.06 31.33
N GLU A 220 -11.38 7.16 32.54
CA GLU A 220 -12.50 6.33 32.97
C GLU A 220 -13.67 6.50 31.98
N LYS A 221 -13.91 5.46 31.18
CA LYS A 221 -15.16 5.29 30.47
C LYS A 221 -16.02 4.35 31.30
N LEU A 222 -17.30 4.69 31.44
CA LEU A 222 -18.32 3.79 31.97
C LEU A 222 -18.34 2.55 31.07
N ALA A 223 -17.65 1.49 31.50
CA ALA A 223 -17.57 0.26 30.73
C ALA A 223 -18.98 -0.35 30.60
N SER A 224 -19.49 -0.39 29.37
CA SER A 224 -20.72 -1.11 29.08
C SER A 224 -20.45 -2.61 29.17
N LYS A 225 -21.43 -3.42 29.62
CA LYS A 225 -21.27 -4.88 29.71
C LYS A 225 -20.77 -5.47 28.38
N GLY A 226 -19.55 -5.99 28.38
CA GLY A 226 -18.88 -6.59 27.21
C GLY A 226 -17.72 -5.77 26.63
N GLU A 227 -17.47 -4.56 27.12
CA GLU A 227 -16.31 -3.76 26.72
C GLU A 227 -15.05 -4.19 27.49
N HIS A 228 -13.91 -4.18 26.78
CA HIS A 228 -12.60 -4.39 27.41
C HIS A 228 -12.30 -3.24 28.37
N ALA A 229 -11.55 -3.51 29.44
CA ALA A 229 -11.08 -2.48 30.36
C ALA A 229 -10.43 -1.33 29.59
N ALA A 230 -10.68 -0.09 30.04
CA ALA A 230 -10.16 1.10 29.39
C ALA A 230 -8.63 1.04 29.28
N ARG A 231 -8.13 1.07 28.04
CA ARG A 231 -6.69 1.02 27.75
C ARG A 231 -6.14 2.42 27.47
N PRO A 232 -4.87 2.68 27.81
CA PRO A 232 -4.18 3.90 27.43
C PRO A 232 -4.14 4.05 25.89
N VAL A 233 -4.55 5.21 25.39
CA VAL A 233 -4.44 5.55 23.97
C VAL A 233 -3.12 6.27 23.72
N VAL A 234 -2.39 5.86 22.69
CA VAL A 234 -1.12 6.44 22.27
C VAL A 234 -1.07 6.68 20.76
N VAL A 235 -0.17 7.54 20.32
CA VAL A 235 0.16 7.72 18.90
C VAL A 235 1.53 7.13 18.63
N VAL A 236 1.59 6.21 17.67
CA VAL A 236 2.78 5.43 17.34
C VAL A 236 3.30 5.87 16.00
N LYS A 237 4.57 6.28 15.93
CA LYS A 237 5.26 6.53 14.66
C LYS A 237 6.16 5.35 14.38
N THR A 238 5.87 4.59 13.31
CA THR A 238 6.60 3.36 13.00
C THR A 238 7.77 3.62 12.06
N TYR A 239 8.86 2.88 12.25
CA TYR A 239 10.07 2.88 11.43
C TYR A 239 10.33 1.48 10.85
N LYS A 240 11.40 1.34 10.05
CA LYS A 240 11.82 0.07 9.45
C LYS A 240 11.83 -1.09 10.46
N ARG A 241 11.43 -2.27 9.98
CA ARG A 241 11.43 -3.53 10.71
C ARG A 241 12.85 -3.85 11.18
N GLY A 242 13.04 -4.04 12.49
CA GLY A 242 14.32 -4.43 13.06
C GLY A 242 14.72 -5.87 12.68
N ILE A 243 15.97 -6.23 12.94
CA ILE A 243 16.56 -7.55 12.59
C ILE A 243 15.80 -8.75 13.21
N TYR A 244 15.06 -8.53 14.29
CA TYR A 244 14.27 -9.55 14.99
C TYR A 244 12.78 -9.53 14.61
N GLY A 245 12.43 -8.89 13.50
CA GLY A 245 11.06 -8.83 13.00
C GLY A 245 10.12 -7.88 13.75
N ARG A 246 10.56 -7.28 14.88
CA ARG A 246 9.83 -6.25 15.64
C ARG A 246 9.89 -4.89 14.94
N TYR A 247 8.79 -4.14 15.00
CA TYR A 247 8.77 -2.76 14.53
C TYR A 247 9.49 -1.84 15.53
N ILE A 248 10.31 -0.93 15.00
CA ILE A 248 10.97 0.12 15.78
C ILE A 248 10.06 1.34 15.77
N VAL A 249 9.75 1.91 16.94
CA VAL A 249 8.72 2.96 17.05
C VAL A 249 9.10 4.11 17.97
N ASP A 250 8.53 5.28 17.68
CA ASP A 250 8.36 6.36 18.66
C ASP A 250 6.94 6.30 19.22
N ILE A 251 6.81 6.41 20.54
CA ILE A 251 5.51 6.47 21.22
C ILE A 251 5.27 7.89 21.73
N TYR A 252 4.12 8.45 21.35
CA TYR A 252 3.63 9.73 21.85
C TYR A 252 2.42 9.47 22.75
N TYR A 253 2.42 10.07 23.93
CA TYR A 253 1.37 9.92 24.92
C TYR A 253 1.09 11.25 25.61
N LEU A 254 -0.10 11.41 26.18
CA LEU A 254 -0.46 12.59 26.96
C LEU A 254 -1.36 12.18 28.14
N PRO A 255 -0.89 12.31 29.40
CA PRO A 255 -1.71 12.01 30.58
C PRO A 255 -3.04 12.76 30.59
N GLY A 256 -4.12 12.08 30.93
CA GLY A 256 -5.48 12.62 30.98
C GLY A 256 -6.16 12.83 29.63
N GLU A 257 -5.49 12.53 28.51
CA GLU A 257 -6.03 12.69 27.17
C GLU A 257 -6.19 11.35 26.47
N SER A 258 -7.31 11.17 25.77
CA SER A 258 -7.61 9.97 24.96
C SER A 258 -7.84 10.28 23.49
N ASN A 259 -7.92 11.57 23.11
CA ASN A 259 -8.05 12.01 21.72
C ASN A 259 -6.70 11.89 20.99
N PRO A 260 -6.60 11.02 19.96
CA PRO A 260 -5.35 10.80 19.22
C PRO A 260 -4.83 12.05 18.52
N GLU A 261 -5.70 12.95 18.04
CA GLU A 261 -5.28 14.18 17.36
C GLU A 261 -4.57 15.14 18.30
N VAL A 262 -5.03 15.22 19.56
CA VAL A 262 -4.42 16.05 20.60
C VAL A 262 -3.08 15.44 21.01
N ILE A 263 -3.03 14.12 21.21
CA ILE A 263 -1.80 13.39 21.51
C ILE A 263 -0.76 13.57 20.38
N ALA A 264 -1.17 13.52 19.12
CA ALA A 264 -0.27 13.69 17.99
C ALA A 264 0.36 15.11 17.93
N LYS A 265 -0.36 16.13 18.39
CA LYS A 265 0.09 17.54 18.37
C LYS A 265 0.84 17.97 19.63
N LYS A 266 0.41 17.51 20.80
CA LYS A 266 0.88 17.98 22.13
C LYS A 266 1.47 16.87 23.00
N GLY A 267 1.43 15.62 22.55
CA GLY A 267 1.92 14.48 23.32
C GLY A 267 3.43 14.51 23.52
N LYS A 268 3.87 13.93 24.63
CA LYS A 268 5.27 13.76 24.97
C LYS A 268 5.84 12.53 24.28
N LEU A 269 7.07 12.62 23.79
CA LEU A 269 7.80 11.47 23.25
C LEU A 269 8.30 10.59 24.41
N LEU A 270 7.66 9.43 24.60
CA LEU A 270 7.98 8.52 25.70
C LEU A 270 9.43 8.05 25.69
N ASN A 271 9.98 7.78 24.49
CA ASN A 271 11.38 7.37 24.33
C ASN A 271 12.34 8.40 24.96
N GLN A 272 12.06 9.70 24.77
CA GLN A 272 12.87 10.77 25.34
C GLN A 272 12.65 10.91 26.84
N VAL A 273 11.41 10.77 27.32
CA VAL A 273 11.10 10.80 28.76
C VAL A 273 11.88 9.73 29.52
N LEU A 274 12.02 8.53 28.96
CA LEU A 274 12.82 7.45 29.57
C LEU A 274 14.32 7.80 29.66
N LEU A 275 14.86 8.48 28.63
CA LEU A 275 16.25 8.97 28.65
C LEU A 275 16.43 10.08 29.69
N ASP A 276 15.53 11.07 29.71
CA ASP A 276 15.60 12.23 30.61
C ASP A 276 15.52 11.81 32.08
N LYS A 277 14.81 10.71 32.37
CA LYS A 277 14.70 10.10 33.70
C LYS A 277 15.85 9.15 34.05
N GLY A 278 16.79 8.89 33.13
CA GLY A 278 17.87 7.93 33.33
C GLY A 278 17.41 6.48 33.45
N LEU A 279 16.21 6.16 32.93
CA LEU A 279 15.62 4.82 32.93
C LEU A 279 16.00 4.01 31.69
N ALA A 280 16.59 4.67 30.69
CA ALA A 280 17.14 4.07 29.49
C ALA A 280 18.48 4.71 29.13
N SER A 281 19.28 3.98 28.36
CA SER A 281 20.49 4.50 27.71
C SER A 281 20.25 4.69 26.22
N LYS A 282 20.94 5.64 25.60
CA LYS A 282 20.90 5.80 24.13
C LYS A 282 21.47 4.54 23.47
N ALA A 283 20.72 4.00 22.50
CA ALA A 283 21.12 2.83 21.72
C ALA A 283 22.14 3.16 20.63
#